data_AF-T0DND9-F1
#
_entry.id   AF-T0DND9-F1
#
_cell.length_a   1.000
_cell.length_b   1.000
_cell.length_c   1.000
_cell.angle_alpha   90.00
_cell.angle_beta   90.00
_cell.angle_gamma   90.00
#
_symmetry.space_group_name_H-M   'P 1'
#
loop_
_entity.id
_entity.type
_entity.pdbx_description
1 polymer ?
#
loop_
_entity_poly.entity_id
_entity_poly.type
_entity_poly.pdbx_seq_one_letter_code
_entity_poly.pdbx_strand_id
1 'polypeptide(L)'
;MERVTHQLTISKHAKKRLLERQIHFSEIDYCRLNEAAHKLKLKGSKESLVITDEAAFILDIDRYCLITAVNKDELSDNIFTKIDATMIL
;
A
#
# COMPACT_ATOMS: atom_id res chain seq x y z
N MET A 1 8.67 -27.16 -5.26
CA MET A 1 8.94 -25.71 -5.24
C MET A 1 7.88 -25.07 -4.36
N GLU A 2 8.26 -24.62 -3.17
CA GLU A 2 7.36 -23.89 -2.28
C GLU A 2 7.13 -22.50 -2.88
N ARG A 3 5.92 -22.24 -3.39
CA ARG A 3 5.53 -20.87 -3.74
C ARG A 3 5.29 -20.16 -2.42
N VAL A 4 6.29 -19.43 -1.93
CA VAL A 4 6.07 -18.49 -0.83
C VAL A 4 5.18 -17.37 -1.38
N THR A 5 3.86 -17.54 -1.26
CA THR A 5 2.88 -16.47 -1.44
C THR A 5 3.11 -15.49 -0.30
N HIS A 6 3.93 -14.47 -0.55
CA HIS A 6 4.13 -13.41 0.43
C HIS A 6 2.82 -12.65 0.58
N GLN A 7 2.23 -12.73 1.76
CA GLN A 7 1.01 -12.01 2.11
C GLN A 7 1.39 -10.63 2.65
N LEU A 8 0.70 -9.60 2.16
CA LEU A 8 0.88 -8.24 2.63
C LEU A 8 0.55 -8.16 4.13
N THR A 9 1.50 -7.71 4.92
CA THR A 9 1.29 -7.42 6.34
C THR A 9 0.88 -5.96 6.52
N ILE A 10 0.15 -5.64 7.60
CA ILE A 10 -0.28 -4.26 7.86
C ILE A 10 0.42 -3.76 9.12
N SER A 11 1.18 -2.67 8.97
CA SER A 11 1.90 -2.06 10.07
C SER A 11 0.95 -1.49 11.14
N LYS A 12 1.46 -1.29 12.35
CA LYS A 12 0.70 -0.63 13.43
C LYS A 12 0.28 0.79 13.03
N HIS A 13 1.14 1.50 12.29
CA HIS A 13 0.87 2.87 11.85
C HIS A 13 -0.26 2.89 10.80
N ALA A 14 -0.23 1.98 9.82
CA ALA A 14 -1.29 1.83 8.84
C ALA A 14 -2.64 1.50 9.51
N LYS A 15 -2.68 0.52 10.42
CA LYS A 15 -3.91 0.19 11.17
C LYS A 15 -4.48 1.40 11.90
N LYS A 16 -3.62 2.16 12.57
CA LYS A 16 -4.01 3.40 13.26
C LYS A 16 -4.61 4.41 12.27
N ARG A 17 -3.97 4.62 11.11
CA ARG A 17 -4.43 5.57 10.10
C ARG A 17 -5.76 5.19 9.46
N LEU A 18 -5.96 3.89 9.18
CA LEU A 18 -7.23 3.38 8.67
C LEU A 18 -8.38 3.70 9.63
N LEU A 19 -8.17 3.49 10.93
CA LEU A 19 -9.16 3.80 11.98
C LEU A 19 -9.39 5.30 12.16
N GLU A 20 -8.30 6.09 12.31
CA GLU A 20 -8.38 7.54 12.56
C GLU A 20 -9.09 8.30 11.44
N ARG A 21 -8.88 7.86 10.18
CA ARG A 21 -9.39 8.52 8.99
C ARG A 21 -10.63 7.86 8.41
N GLN A 22 -11.17 6.86 9.10
CA GLN A 22 -12.33 6.07 8.65
C GLN A 22 -12.16 5.58 7.20
N ILE A 23 -10.92 5.23 6.82
CA ILE A 23 -10.64 4.68 5.48
C ILE A 23 -11.17 3.26 5.50
N HIS A 24 -12.17 3.00 4.66
CA HIS A 24 -12.70 1.67 4.48
C HIS A 24 -11.59 0.80 3.87
N PHE A 25 -11.32 -0.33 4.51
CA PHE A 25 -10.28 -1.25 4.08
C PHE A 25 -10.86 -2.66 4.07
N SER A 26 -11.39 -3.04 2.92
CA SER A 26 -12.05 -4.33 2.74
C SER A 26 -11.05 -5.44 2.42
N GLU A 27 -11.53 -6.69 2.45
CA GLU A 27 -10.78 -7.83 1.94
C GLU A 27 -10.46 -7.69 0.44
N ILE A 28 -11.31 -7.00 -0.33
CA ILE A 28 -11.08 -6.73 -1.75
C ILE A 28 -9.90 -5.76 -1.91
N ASP A 29 -9.85 -4.70 -1.12
CA ASP A 29 -8.73 -3.74 -1.12
C ASP A 29 -7.43 -4.42 -0.70
N TYR A 30 -7.50 -5.27 0.32
CA TYR A 30 -6.36 -6.08 0.74
C TYR A 30 -5.83 -6.96 -0.40
N CYS A 31 -6.71 -7.70 -1.09
CA CYS A 31 -6.34 -8.53 -2.23
C CYS A 31 -5.70 -7.71 -3.36
N ARG A 32 -6.30 -6.56 -3.71
CA ARG A 32 -5.77 -5.64 -4.74
C ARG A 32 -4.38 -5.12 -4.36
N LEU A 33 -4.18 -4.70 -3.11
CA LEU A 33 -2.88 -4.24 -2.63
C LEU A 33 -1.84 -5.36 -2.59
N ASN A 34 -2.24 -6.58 -2.22
CA ASN A 34 -1.34 -7.73 -2.21
C ASN A 34 -0.87 -8.09 -3.63
N GLU A 35 -1.78 -8.04 -4.61
CA GLU A 35 -1.41 -8.19 -6.02
C GLU A 35 -0.52 -7.05 -6.53
N ALA A 36 -0.82 -5.80 -6.13
CA ALA A 36 0.00 -4.65 -6.47
C ALA A 36 1.41 -4.81 -5.92
N ALA A 37 1.56 -5.22 -4.65
CA ALA A 37 2.86 -5.49 -4.04
C ALA A 37 3.66 -6.54 -4.81
N HIS A 38 3.00 -7.63 -5.23
CA HIS A 38 3.65 -8.66 -6.05
C HIS A 38 4.10 -8.12 -7.41
N LYS A 39 3.25 -7.36 -8.12
CA LYS A 39 3.60 -6.74 -9.40
C LYS A 39 4.77 -5.74 -9.27
N LEU A 40 4.78 -4.95 -8.19
CA LEU A 40 5.84 -3.99 -7.90
C LEU A 40 7.16 -4.69 -7.54
N LYS A 41 7.09 -5.80 -6.80
CA LYS A 41 8.27 -6.64 -6.51
C LYS A 41 8.90 -7.17 -7.78
N LEU A 42 8.09 -7.68 -8.72
CA LEU A 42 8.58 -8.18 -10.02
C LEU A 42 9.25 -7.08 -10.86
N LYS A 43 8.90 -5.81 -10.63
CA LYS A 43 9.53 -4.65 -11.27
C LYS A 43 10.74 -4.10 -10.51
N GLY A 44 11.11 -4.71 -9.38
CA GLY A 44 12.28 -4.31 -8.59
C GLY A 44 12.08 -3.07 -7.72
N SER A 45 10.83 -2.65 -7.49
CA SER A 45 10.52 -1.56 -6.54
C SER A 45 10.75 -1.99 -5.09
N LYS A 46 11.17 -1.05 -4.25
CA LYS A 46 11.39 -1.24 -2.80
C LYS A 46 10.35 -0.51 -1.96
N GLU A 47 10.04 0.73 -2.29
CA GLU A 47 9.01 1.53 -1.63
C GLU A 47 8.08 2.16 -2.67
N SER A 48 6.79 1.86 -2.55
CA SER A 48 5.81 2.22 -3.56
C SER A 48 4.62 2.95 -2.99
N LEU A 49 4.11 3.91 -3.76
CA LEU A 49 2.82 4.53 -3.55
C LEU A 49 1.77 3.83 -4.43
N VAL A 50 0.71 3.32 -3.83
CA VAL A 50 -0.42 2.71 -4.54
C VAL A 50 -1.66 3.56 -4.30
N ILE A 51 -2.28 4.07 -5.36
CA ILE A 51 -3.45 4.95 -5.29
C ILE A 51 -4.67 4.18 -5.78
N THR A 52 -5.76 4.23 -5.01
CA THR A 52 -7.08 3.71 -5.37
C THR A 52 -8.08 4.86 -5.47
N ASP A 53 -9.33 4.54 -5.80
CA ASP A 53 -10.43 5.51 -5.84
C ASP A 53 -10.71 6.18 -4.48
N GLU A 54 -10.35 5.53 -3.37
CA GLU A 54 -10.69 5.95 -2.00
C GLU A 54 -9.48 6.46 -1.20
N ALA A 55 -8.29 5.93 -1.45
CA ALA A 55 -7.12 6.19 -0.62
C ALA A 55 -5.81 5.97 -1.36
N ALA A 56 -4.72 6.43 -0.76
CA ALA A 56 -3.37 6.09 -1.17
C ALA A 56 -2.63 5.36 -0.05
N PHE A 57 -1.81 4.39 -0.46
CA PHE A 57 -1.16 3.44 0.41
C PHE A 57 0.34 3.41 0.12
N ILE A 58 1.16 3.52 1.15
CA ILE A 58 2.62 3.35 1.01
C ILE A 58 2.98 1.93 1.41
N LEU A 59 3.61 1.21 0.50
CA LEU A 59 4.04 -0.18 0.67
C LEU A 59 5.56 -0.26 0.73
N ASP A 60 6.08 -0.98 1.72
CA ASP A 60 7.43 -1.52 1.74
C ASP A 60 7.38 -2.89 1.05
N ILE A 61 7.86 -2.93 -0.19
CA ILE A 61 7.82 -4.08 -1.08
C ILE A 61 8.87 -5.12 -0.69
N ASP A 62 9.96 -4.69 -0.04
CA ASP A 62 10.97 -5.62 0.47
C ASP A 62 10.45 -6.39 1.68
N ARG A 63 9.72 -5.72 2.58
CA ARG A 63 9.11 -6.32 3.77
C ARG A 63 7.71 -6.87 3.54
N TYR A 64 7.13 -6.70 2.35
CA TYR A 64 5.72 -7.00 2.08
C TYR A 64 4.82 -6.40 3.18
N CYS A 65 4.95 -5.09 3.41
CA CYS A 65 4.30 -4.40 4.51
C CYS A 65 3.60 -3.11 4.04
N LEU A 66 2.32 -2.97 4.37
CA LEU A 66 1.58 -1.72 4.27
C LEU A 66 2.02 -0.79 5.41
N ILE A 67 2.75 0.26 5.07
CA ILE A 67 3.36 1.20 6.02
C ILE A 67 2.34 2.22 6.49
N THR A 68 1.63 2.89 5.58
CA THR A 68 0.63 3.90 5.92
C THR A 68 -0.50 3.98 4.89
N ALA A 69 -1.61 4.61 5.30
CA ALA A 69 -2.77 4.91 4.47
C ALA A 69 -3.13 6.40 4.60
N VAL A 70 -3.48 7.00 3.47
CA VAL A 70 -3.85 8.41 3.34
C VAL A 70 -5.19 8.48 2.62
N ASN A 71 -6.13 9.27 3.15
CA ASN A 71 -7.42 9.43 2.48
C ASN A 71 -7.20 10.25 1.20
N LYS A 72 -7.96 9.97 0.14
CA LYS A 72 -7.90 10.74 -1.11
C LYS A 72 -8.10 12.24 -0.92
N ASP A 73 -8.95 12.67 0.01
CA ASP A 73 -9.20 14.09 0.27
C ASP A 73 -7.95 14.83 0.77
N GLU A 74 -7.06 14.09 1.43
CA GLU A 74 -5.78 14.61 1.92
C GLU A 74 -4.67 14.45 0.89
N LEU A 75 -4.85 13.82 -0.28
CA LEU A 75 -3.77 13.66 -1.25
C LEU A 75 -3.24 14.99 -1.79
N SER A 76 -4.11 15.99 -1.87
CA SER A 76 -3.76 17.35 -2.28
C SER A 76 -2.69 17.92 -1.33
N ASP A 77 -1.65 18.54 -1.89
CA ASP A 77 -0.54 19.19 -1.16
C ASP A 77 0.38 18.27 -0.32
N ASN A 78 0.26 16.95 -0.43
CA ASN A 78 1.18 16.01 0.23
C ASN A 78 2.42 15.69 -0.63
N ILE A 79 3.61 15.81 -0.02
CA ILE A 79 4.89 15.42 -0.65
C ILE A 79 5.30 14.04 -0.12
N PHE A 80 5.28 13.04 -1.00
CA PHE A 80 5.82 11.72 -0.73
C PHE A 80 7.27 11.64 -1.21
N THR A 81 8.17 11.19 -0.33
CA THR A 81 9.59 10.99 -0.67
C THR A 81 9.95 9.53 -0.56
N LYS A 82 11.08 9.15 -1.15
CA LYS A 82 11.59 7.75 -1.15
C LYS A 82 10.65 6.74 -1.81
N ILE A 83 9.77 7.21 -2.68
CA ILE A 83 8.93 6.37 -3.52
C ILE A 83 9.65 6.12 -4.84
N ASP A 84 9.97 4.87 -5.14
CA ASP A 84 10.65 4.49 -6.39
C ASP A 84 9.68 3.99 -7.48
N ALA A 85 8.43 3.70 -7.10
CA ALA A 85 7.36 3.40 -8.05
C ALA A 85 6.00 3.88 -7.54
N THR A 86 5.13 4.26 -8.48
CA THR A 86 3.73 4.57 -8.21
C THR A 86 2.83 3.71 -9.09
N MET A 87 1.79 3.16 -8.49
CA MET A 87 0.76 2.38 -9.19
C MET A 87 -0.61 2.98 -8.91
N ILE A 88 -1.42 3.12 -9.96
CA ILE A 88 -2.81 3.56 -9.85
C ILE A 88 -3.68 2.33 -10.16
N LEU A 89 -4.65 2.05 -9.30
CA LEU A 89 -5.51 0.86 -9.32
C LEU A 89 -6.94 1.16 -9.72
#